data_AF-A0A527VYC9-F1
#
_entry.id   AF-A0A527VYC9-F1
#
_cell.length_a   1.000
_cell.length_b   1.000
_cell.length_c   1.000
_cell.angle_alpha   90.00
_cell.angle_beta   90.00
_cell.angle_gamma   90.00
#
_symmetry.space_group_name_H-M   'P 1'
#
loop_
_entity.id
_entity.type
_entity.pdbx_description
1 polymer ?
#
loop_
_entity_poly.entity_id
_entity_poly.type
_entity_poly.pdbx_seq_one_letter_code
_entity_poly.pdbx_strand_id
1 'polypeptide(L)' 'MTGATAASGNKTSDRKLTFVLGGARSGKSSHAESLTIAHPSPWSYIATAQAYDDEMRERIALHRSRRGEGWVTVDAPL' A
#
# COMPACT_ATOMS: atom_id res chain seq x y z
N MET A 1 22.20 -26.69 -39.34
CA MET A 1 22.34 -26.27 -37.93
C MET A 1 22.04 -24.78 -37.85
N THR A 2 20.78 -24.41 -37.67
CA THR A 2 20.33 -23.02 -37.56
C THR A 2 19.64 -22.86 -36.21
N GLY A 3 20.42 -22.45 -35.20
CA GLY A 3 19.90 -22.08 -33.88
C GLY A 3 19.43 -20.63 -33.91
N ALA A 4 18.12 -20.41 -33.91
CA ALA A 4 17.52 -19.10 -33.76
C ALA A 4 17.68 -18.62 -32.30
N THR A 5 18.48 -17.58 -32.11
CA THR A 5 18.54 -16.82 -30.85
C THR A 5 17.22 -16.08 -30.66
N ALA A 6 16.35 -16.60 -29.79
CA ALA A 6 15.17 -15.88 -29.35
C ALA A 6 15.61 -14.68 -28.49
N ALA A 7 15.40 -13.47 -29.02
CA ALA A 7 15.58 -12.23 -28.28
C ALA A 7 14.65 -12.24 -27.05
N SER A 8 15.26 -12.20 -25.87
CA SER A 8 14.55 -12.04 -24.60
C SER A 8 13.96 -10.63 -24.56
N GLY A 9 12.69 -10.51 -24.96
CA GLY A 9 11.94 -9.26 -24.95
C GLY A 9 11.77 -8.78 -23.52
N ASN A 10 12.34 -7.61 -23.22
CA ASN A 10 12.15 -6.92 -21.95
C ASN A 10 10.68 -6.51 -21.81
N LYS A 11 9.86 -7.33 -21.13
CA LYS A 11 8.49 -6.95 -20.76
C LYS A 11 8.58 -5.87 -19.69
N THR A 12 8.48 -4.60 -20.07
CA THR A 12 8.14 -3.53 -19.14
C THR A 12 6.76 -3.85 -18.58
N SER A 13 6.72 -4.40 -17.36
CA SER A 13 5.48 -4.58 -16.60
C SER A 13 4.79 -3.22 -16.48
N ASP A 14 3.54 -3.13 -16.91
CA ASP A 14 2.70 -1.93 -16.79
C ASP A 14 2.51 -1.59 -15.29
N ARG A 15 3.37 -0.71 -14.75
CA ARG A 15 3.29 -0.28 -13.35
C ARG A 15 2.22 0.79 -13.24
N LYS A 16 1.11 0.44 -12.59
CA LYS A 16 0.04 1.40 -12.29
C LYS A 16 0.29 2.11 -10.97
N LEU A 17 0.13 3.43 -10.97
CA LEU A 17 0.19 4.28 -9.77
C LEU A 17 -1.14 5.00 -9.61
N THR A 18 -1.71 4.95 -8.40
CA THR A 18 -2.94 5.66 -8.06
C THR A 18 -2.65 6.67 -6.97
N PHE A 19 -3.05 7.92 -7.19
CA PHE A 19 -2.94 8.99 -6.20
C PHE A 19 -4.32 9.34 -5.65
N VAL A 20 -4.49 9.22 -4.34
CA VAL A 20 -5.76 9.47 -3.65
C VAL A 20 -5.63 10.75 -2.82
N LEU A 21 -6.49 11.73 -3.10
CA LEU A 21 -6.53 13.02 -2.42
C LEU A 21 -7.84 13.22 -1.66
N GLY A 22 -7.80 14.12 -0.68
CA GLY A 22 -8.98 14.51 0.11
C GLY A 22 -8.61 15.22 1.41
N GLY A 23 -9.57 15.94 1.98
CA GLY A 23 -9.40 16.69 3.23
C GLY A 23 -9.03 15.84 4.44
N ALA A 24 -8.82 16.49 5.59
CA ALA A 24 -8.62 15.78 6.85
C ALA A 24 -9.87 14.93 7.17
N ARG A 25 -9.65 13.70 7.64
CA ARG A 25 -10.72 12.74 8.03
C ARG A 25 -11.73 12.39 6.91
N SER A 26 -11.41 12.65 5.64
CA SER A 26 -12.29 12.35 4.49
C SER A 26 -12.37 10.86 4.09
N GLY A 27 -11.67 9.97 4.79
CA GLY A 27 -11.64 8.54 4.48
C GLY A 27 -10.67 8.11 3.37
N LYS A 28 -9.79 8.99 2.87
CA LYS A 28 -8.83 8.67 1.79
C LYS A 28 -8.00 7.40 2.01
N SER A 29 -7.51 7.18 3.24
CA SER A 29 -6.73 5.97 3.57
C SER A 29 -7.58 4.70 3.45
N SER A 30 -8.84 4.75 3.92
CA SER A 30 -9.78 3.63 3.76
C SER A 30 -10.10 3.33 2.31
N HIS A 31 -10.26 4.36 1.49
CA HIS A 31 -10.48 4.19 0.07
C HIS A 31 -9.25 3.55 -0.61
N ALA A 32 -8.05 4.04 -0.33
CA ALA A 32 -6.81 3.48 -0.86
C ALA A 32 -6.60 2.01 -0.45
N GLU A 33 -6.89 1.66 0.81
CA GLU A 33 -6.88 0.28 1.29
C GLU A 33 -7.89 -0.60 0.53
N SER A 34 -9.12 -0.10 0.27
CA SER A 34 -10.14 -0.85 -0.48
C SER A 34 -9.72 -1.16 -1.93
N LEU A 35 -9.01 -0.24 -2.57
CA LEU A 35 -8.44 -0.45 -3.90
C LEU A 35 -7.31 -1.49 -3.86
N THR A 36 -6.52 -1.50 -2.78
CA THR A 36 -5.38 -2.39 -2.61
C THR A 36 -5.82 -3.85 -2.41
N ILE A 37 -6.83 -4.09 -1.56
CA ILE A 37 -7.32 -5.44 -1.27
C ILE A 37 -8.06 -6.10 -2.44
N ALA A 38 -8.38 -5.34 -3.50
CA ALA A 38 -8.88 -5.90 -4.75
C ALA A 38 -7.80 -6.70 -5.53
N HIS A 39 -6.54 -6.59 -5.11
CA HIS A 39 -5.41 -7.36 -5.65
C HIS A 39 -4.99 -8.49 -4.68
N PRO A 40 -4.35 -9.57 -5.18
CA PRO A 40 -3.81 -10.62 -4.32
C PRO A 40 -2.80 -10.08 -3.29
N SER A 41 -2.82 -10.64 -2.08
CA SER A 41 -1.87 -10.34 -1.00
C SER A 41 -0.48 -10.97 -1.28
N PRO A 42 0.60 -10.57 -0.57
CA PRO A 42 0.66 -9.65 0.57
C PRO A 42 0.60 -8.17 0.16
N TRP A 43 -0.05 -7.35 1.00
CA TRP A 43 -0.13 -5.90 0.83
C TRP A 43 0.80 -5.19 1.81
N SER A 44 1.48 -4.14 1.36
CA SER A 44 2.36 -3.33 2.21
C SER A 44 1.70 -2.00 2.56
N TYR A 45 1.73 -1.64 3.84
CA TYR A 45 1.31 -0.33 4.33
C TYR A 45 2.53 0.42 4.88
N ILE A 46 2.87 1.56 4.27
CA ILE A 46 3.95 2.42 4.74
C ILE A 46 3.37 3.48 5.68
N ALA A 47 3.60 3.31 6.98
CA ALA A 47 3.08 4.20 8.01
C ALA A 47 4.07 5.34 8.28
N THR A 48 3.78 6.52 7.75
CA THR A 48 4.61 7.73 7.97
C THR A 48 4.15 8.59 9.15
N ALA A 49 2.95 8.33 9.68
CA ALA A 49 2.39 9.09 10.79
C ALA A 49 3.04 8.71 12.14
N GLN A 50 3.37 9.71 12.95
CA GLN A 50 3.92 9.54 14.30
C GLN A 50 2.94 10.01 15.36
N ALA A 51 2.70 9.18 16.38
CA ALA A 51 1.77 9.49 17.46
C ALA A 51 2.40 10.40 18.52
N TYR A 52 2.10 11.70 18.46
CA TYR A 52 2.59 12.69 19.43
C TYR A 52 1.68 12.83 20.67
N ASP A 53 0.42 12.41 20.55
CA ASP A 53 -0.60 12.45 21.60
C ASP A 53 -1.37 11.12 21.68
N ASP A 54 -2.19 10.98 22.72
CA ASP A 54 -2.97 9.76 22.96
C ASP A 54 -4.09 9.56 21.92
N GLU A 55 -4.71 10.64 21.45
CA GLU A 55 -5.72 10.58 20.37
C GLU A 55 -5.11 9.92 19.12
N MET A 56 -3.90 10.32 18.72
CA MET A 56 -3.24 9.76 17.56
C MET A 56 -2.77 8.32 17.80
N ARG A 57 -2.32 7.98 19.02
CA ARG A 57 -1.97 6.60 19.39
C ARG A 57 -3.16 5.66 19.24
N GLU A 58 -4.30 6.01 19.84
CA GLU A 58 -5.54 5.23 19.74
C GLU A 58 -5.99 5.10 18.28
N ARG A 59 -5.92 6.19 17.51
CA ARG A 59 -6.29 6.18 16.10
C ARG A 59 -5.38 5.28 15.27
N ILE A 60 -4.08 5.26 15.52
CA ILE A 60 -3.14 4.35 14.84
C ILE A 60 -3.45 2.90 15.21
N ALA A 61 -3.73 2.62 16.48
CA ALA A 61 -4.11 1.28 16.94
C ALA A 61 -5.38 0.80 16.24
N LEU A 62 -6.41 1.64 16.13
CA LEU A 62 -7.64 1.33 15.40
C LEU A 62 -7.40 1.06 13.92
N HIS A 63 -6.55 1.84 13.25
CA HIS A 63 -6.22 1.58 11.84
C HIS A 63 -5.45 0.27 11.66
N ARG A 64 -4.54 -0.06 12.58
CA ARG A 64 -3.78 -1.31 12.55
C ARG A 64 -4.70 -2.52 12.78
N SER A 65 -5.60 -2.45 13.76
CA SER A 65 -6.53 -3.55 14.05
C SER A 65 -7.50 -3.81 12.89
N ARG A 66 -7.91 -2.77 12.16
CA ARG A 66 -8.78 -2.92 10.99
C ARG A 66 -8.10 -3.65 9.83
N ARG A 67 -6.77 -3.56 9.68
CA ARG A 67 -6.08 -4.06 8.48
C ARG A 67 -6.11 -5.59 8.34
N GLY A 68 -6.37 -6.38 9.38
CA GLY A 68 -6.61 -7.83 9.20
C GLY A 68 -5.45 -8.60 8.56
N GLU A 69 -5.71 -9.83 8.12
CA GLU A 69 -4.69 -10.74 7.57
C GLU A 69 -4.22 -10.32 6.17
N GLY A 70 -2.94 -10.56 5.85
CA GLY A 70 -2.34 -10.26 4.55
C GLY A 70 -1.68 -8.88 4.44
N TRP A 71 -1.85 -8.01 5.44
CA TRP A 71 -1.15 -6.73 5.52
C TRP A 71 0.18 -6.85 6.26
N VAL A 72 1.21 -6.24 5.69
CA VAL A 72 2.51 -5.99 6.32
C VAL A 72 2.63 -4.49 6.54
N THR A 73 2.74 -4.06 7.80
CA THR A 73 2.96 -2.64 8.13
C THR A 73 4.46 -2.39 8.26
N VAL A 74 4.95 -1.38 7.56
CA VAL A 74 6.31 -0.86 7.67
C VAL A 74 6.22 0.55 8.26
N ASP A 75 6.74 0.72 9.47
CA ASP A 75 6.83 2.05 10.10
C ASP A 75 8.00 2.82 9.47
N ALA A 76 7.70 3.98 8.88
CA ALA A 76 8.65 4.84 8.17
C ALA A 76 8.37 6.32 8.49
N PRO A 77 8.55 6.75 9.75
CA PRO A 77 8.33 8.13 10.15
C PRO A 77 9.24 9.11 9.38
N LEU A 78 8.75 10.34 9.17
CA LEU A 78 9.45 11.43 8.49
C LEU A 78 9.99 12.48 9.46
#